data_AF-A0A9P7FQ32-F1
#
_entry.id   AF-A0A9P7FQ32-F1
#
_cell.length_a   1.000
_cell.length_b   1.000
_cell.length_c   1.000
_cell.angle_alpha   90.00
_cell.angle_beta   90.00
_cell.angle_gamma   90.00
#
_symmetry.space_group_name_H-M   'P 1'
#
loop_
_entity.id
_entity.type
_entity.pdbx_description
1 polymer ?
#
loop_
_entity_poly.entity_id
_entity_poly.type
_entity_poly.pdbx_seq_one_letter_code
_entity_poly.pdbx_strand_id
1 'polypeptide(L)' 'LAPILKEKGAISDAMQATIWKLVALNVPEGKICDVLHAVTKGYGVKVDGSVSVRTVGRIVKEGGVAADIQLVQEIEQEK' A
#
# COMPACT_ATOMS: atom_id res chain seq x y z
N LEU A 1 -10.26 -3.83 -15.79
CA LEU A 1 -8.98 -3.13 -15.55
C LEU A 1 -8.09 -4.07 -14.75
N ALA A 2 -6.99 -4.56 -15.33
CA ALA A 2 -6.03 -5.37 -14.59
C ALA A 2 -5.29 -4.45 -13.59
N PRO A 3 -5.10 -4.84 -12.32
CA PRO A 3 -4.38 -4.01 -11.37
C PRO A 3 -2.90 -3.97 -11.75
N ILE A 4 -2.47 -2.84 -12.31
CA ILE A 4 -1.06 -2.56 -12.57
C ILE A 4 -0.39 -2.26 -11.21
N LEU A 5 0.59 -3.08 -10.81
CA LEU A 5 1.31 -2.85 -9.54
C LEU A 5 2.18 -1.59 -9.60
N LYS A 6 2.72 -1.27 -10.78
CA LYS A 6 3.49 -0.06 -11.03
C LYS A 6 3.07 0.61 -12.33
N GLU A 7 2.54 1.83 -12.25
CA GLU A 7 2.27 2.66 -13.41
C GLU A 7 3.50 3.53 -13.69
N LYS A 8 4.12 3.40 -14.87
CA LYS A 8 5.35 4.13 -15.24
C LYS A 8 6.49 4.03 -14.21
N GLY A 9 6.59 2.89 -13.52
CA GLY A 9 7.60 2.63 -12.50
C GLY A 9 7.26 3.13 -11.08
N ALA A 10 6.15 3.87 -10.91
CA ALA A 10 5.64 4.30 -9.60
C ALA A 10 4.54 3.37 -9.11
N ILE A 11 4.39 3.17 -7.80
CA ILE A 11 3.26 2.43 -7.25
C ILE A 11 2.00 3.28 -7.41
N SER A 12 0.95 2.69 -7.97
CA SER A 12 -0.33 3.37 -8.17
C SER A 12 -1.06 3.62 -6.83
N ASP A 13 -1.87 4.68 -6.77
CA ASP A 13 -2.65 5.03 -5.57
C ASP A 13 -3.57 3.87 -5.13
N ALA A 14 -4.17 3.16 -6.10
CA ALA A 14 -4.98 1.98 -5.83
C ALA A 14 -4.19 0.86 -5.12
N MET A 15 -2.91 0.71 -5.46
CA MET A 15 -2.02 -0.27 -4.81
C MET A 15 -1.60 0.20 -3.42
N GLN A 16 -1.34 1.49 -3.21
CA GLN A 16 -1.10 2.04 -1.88
C GLN A 16 -2.30 1.81 -0.95
N ALA A 17 -3.51 2.11 -1.43
CA ALA A 17 -4.75 1.86 -0.69
C ALA A 17 -4.94 0.37 -0.34
N THR A 18 -4.57 -0.52 -1.27
CA THR A 18 -4.61 -1.97 -1.03
C THR A 18 -3.61 -2.38 0.06
N ILE A 19 -2.38 -1.83 0.03
CA ILE A 19 -1.35 -2.08 1.06
C ILE A 19 -1.83 -1.59 2.43
N TRP A 20 -2.39 -0.38 2.53
CA TRP A 20 -2.94 0.13 3.79
C TRP A 20 -4.08 -0.74 4.32
N LYS A 21 -4.96 -1.25 3.44
CA LYS A 21 -6.03 -2.16 3.85
C LYS A 21 -5.49 -3.49 4.38
N LEU A 22 -4.42 -4.03 3.80
CA LEU A 22 -3.77 -5.25 4.31
C LEU A 22 -3.12 -5.03 5.67
N VAL A 23 -2.49 -3.87 5.88
CA VAL A 23 -1.97 -3.47 7.20
C VAL A 23 -3.12 -3.37 8.21
N ALA A 24 -4.23 -2.72 7.87
CA ALA A 24 -5.41 -2.62 8.73
C ALA A 24 -6.04 -3.98 9.06
N LEU A 25 -5.84 -4.99 8.21
CA LEU A 25 -6.24 -6.38 8.44
C LEU A 25 -5.18 -7.20 9.21
N ASN A 26 -4.20 -6.54 9.82
CA ASN A 26 -3.08 -7.14 10.57
C ASN A 26 -2.21 -8.09 9.76
N VAL A 27 -2.11 -7.90 8.44
CA VAL A 27 -1.12 -8.63 7.63
C VAL A 27 0.27 -8.05 7.95
N PRO A 28 1.24 -8.87 8.40
CA PRO A 28 2.58 -8.37 8.69
C PRO A 28 3.22 -7.77 7.44
N GLU A 29 3.92 -6.63 7.56
CA GLU A 29 4.52 -5.93 6.41
C GLU A 29 5.40 -6.83 5.53
N GLY A 30 6.19 -7.70 6.17
CA GLY A 30 7.04 -8.67 5.48
C GLY A 30 6.29 -9.73 4.67
N LYS A 31 4.97 -9.87 4.88
CA LYS A 31 4.07 -10.81 4.20
C LYS A 31 3.16 -10.16 3.18
N ILE A 32 3.01 -8.83 3.21
CA ILE A 32 2.14 -8.11 2.26
C ILE A 32 2.57 -8.37 0.81
N CYS A 33 3.88 -8.40 0.54
CA CYS A 33 4.41 -8.70 -0.79
C CYS A 33 4.00 -10.12 -1.25
N ASP A 34 4.17 -11.12 -0.37
CA ASP A 34 3.80 -12.51 -0.65
C ASP A 34 2.29 -12.64 -0.94
N VAL A 35 1.46 -11.95 -0.16
CA VAL A 35 0.00 -11.92 -0.34
C VAL A 35 -0.37 -11.30 -1.70
N LEU A 36 0.21 -10.15 -2.06
CA LEU A 36 -0.05 -9.50 -3.34
C LEU A 36 0.38 -10.38 -4.52
N HIS A 37 1.53 -11.04 -4.43
CA HIS A 37 1.98 -11.99 -5.45
C HIS A 37 1.06 -13.22 -5.55
N ALA A 38 0.61 -13.78 -4.43
CA ALA A 38 -0.29 -14.93 -4.43
C ALA A 38 -1.65 -14.60 -5.09
N VAL A 39 -2.24 -13.45 -4.76
CA VAL A 39 -3.52 -13.01 -5.33
C VAL A 39 -3.38 -12.71 -6.82
N THR A 40 -2.37 -11.93 -7.22
CA THR A 40 -2.17 -11.59 -8.65
C THR A 40 -1.92 -12.82 -9.52
N LYS A 41 -1.16 -13.81 -9.00
CA LYS A 41 -0.96 -15.10 -9.65
C LYS A 41 -2.27 -15.91 -9.75
N GLY A 42 -3.06 -15.96 -8.67
CA GLY A 42 -4.34 -16.68 -8.64
C GLY A 42 -5.37 -16.14 -9.64
N TYR A 43 -5.37 -14.82 -9.88
CA TYR A 43 -6.25 -14.16 -10.85
C TYR A 43 -5.64 -14.05 -12.27
N GLY A 44 -4.44 -14.61 -12.51
CA GLY A 44 -3.79 -14.55 -13.83
C GLY A 44 -3.41 -13.12 -14.27
N VAL A 45 -3.27 -12.19 -13.32
CA VAL A 45 -2.93 -10.80 -13.61
C VAL A 45 -1.44 -10.74 -13.97
N LYS A 46 -1.13 -10.27 -15.19
CA LYS A 46 0.24 -9.88 -15.54
C LYS A 46 0.60 -8.62 -14.76
N VAL A 47 1.49 -8.81 -13.81
CA VAL A 47 2.11 -7.75 -13.06
C VAL A 47 3.30 -7.21 -13.86
N ASP A 48 3.30 -5.92 -14.16
CA ASP A 48 4.49 -5.23 -14.66
C ASP A 48 5.28 -4.62 -13.48
N GLY A 49 6.56 -4.95 -13.38
CA GLY A 49 7.42 -4.63 -12.24
C GLY A 49 7.22 -5.50 -10.99
N SER A 50 7.97 -5.23 -9.92
CA SER A 50 7.81 -5.91 -8.63
C SER A 50 7.67 -4.90 -7.49
N VAL A 51 6.88 -5.24 -6.48
CA VAL A 51 6.81 -4.49 -5.21
C VAL A 51 7.83 -5.13 -4.27
N SER A 52 8.76 -4.34 -3.73
CA SER A 52 9.72 -4.83 -2.75
C SER A 52 9.21 -4.62 -1.33
N VAL A 53 9.67 -5.44 -0.38
CA VAL A 53 9.39 -5.23 1.06
C VAL A 53 9.78 -3.81 1.49
N ARG A 54 10.89 -3.27 0.96
CA ARG A 54 11.29 -1.88 1.20
C ARG A 54 10.24 -0.88 0.73
N THR A 55 9.62 -1.13 -0.43
CA THR A 55 8.57 -0.25 -0.96
C THR A 55 7.32 -0.30 -0.11
N VAL A 56 6.93 -1.49 0.36
CA VAL A 56 5.83 -1.66 1.32
C VAL A 56 6.13 -0.85 2.59
N GLY A 57 7.29 -1.05 3.21
CA GLY A 57 7.66 -0.34 4.43
C GLY A 57 7.70 1.19 4.26
N ARG A 58 8.02 1.71 3.06
CA ARG A 58 7.89 3.14 2.77
C ARG A 58 6.44 3.60 2.76
N ILE A 59 5.56 2.87 2.07
CA ILE A 59 4.13 3.20 1.97
C ILE A 59 3.45 3.16 3.34
N VAL A 60 3.83 2.21 4.20
CA VAL A 60 3.29 2.15 5.57
C VAL A 60 3.75 3.34 6.39
N LYS A 61 5.04 3.72 6.32
CA LYS A 61 5.55 4.91 7.01
C LYS A 61 4.93 6.21 6.50
N GLU A 62 4.81 6.35 5.18
CA GLU A 62 4.17 7.50 4.54
C GLU A 62 2.70 7.61 4.98
N GLY A 63 1.98 6.47 5.05
CA GLY A 63 0.62 6.42 5.59
C GLY A 63 0.52 6.78 7.09
N GLY A 64 1.48 6.35 7.91
CA GLY A 64 1.56 6.74 9.32
C GLY A 64 1.79 8.24 9.51
N VAL A 65 2.73 8.82 8.75
CA VAL A 65 2.97 10.27 8.76
C VAL A 65 1.73 11.05 8.31
N ALA A 66 1.02 10.56 7.28
CA ALA A 66 -0.23 11.17 6.85
C ALA A 66 -1.32 11.12 7.94
N ALA A 67 -1.42 10.02 8.68
CA ALA A 67 -2.32 9.90 9.82
C ALA A 67 -1.97 10.86 10.96
N ASP A 68 -0.69 11.03 11.28
CA ASP A 68 -0.22 11.98 12.29
C ASP A 68 -0.55 13.43 11.90
N ILE A 69 -0.34 13.81 10.63
CA ILE A 69 -0.69 15.14 10.11
C ILE A 69 -2.21 15.38 10.20
N GLN A 70 -3.02 14.38 9.80
CA GLN A 70 -4.47 14.47 9.85
C GLN A 70 -4.96 14.69 11.30
N LEU A 71 -4.40 13.97 12.28
CA LEU A 71 -4.72 14.15 13.70
C LEU A 71 -4.41 15.57 14.18
N VAL A 72 -3.23 16.10 13.82
CA VAL A 72 -2.85 17.48 14.18
C VAL A 72 -3.83 18.50 13.59
N GLN A 73 -4.20 18.34 12.32
CA GLN A 73 -5.17 19.22 11.66
C GLN A 73 -6.55 19.17 12.31
N GLU A 74 -7.01 17.97 12.70
CA GLU A 74 -8.30 17.80 13.38
C GLU A 74 -8.30 18.49 14.75
N ILE A 75 -7.20 18.38 15.52
CA ILE A 75 -7.01 19.09 16.79
C ILE A 75 -6.96 20.62 16.60
N GLU A 76 -6.36 21.11 15.51
CA GLU A 76 -6.33 22.55 15.19
C GLU A 76 -7.70 23.09 14.75
N GLN A 77 -8.53 22.26 14.11
CA GLN A 77 -9.88 22.63 13.65
C GLN A 77 -10.94 22.59 14.78
N GLU A 78 -10.70 21.84 15.87
CA GLU A 78 -11.57 21.81 17.05
C GLU A 78 -11.34 22.97 18.05
N LYS A 79 -10.37 23.87 17.78
CA LYS A 79 -10.13 25.10 18.56
C LYS A 79 -10.87 26.30 18.01
#